data_AF-A0A560I112-F1
#
_entry.id   AF-A0A560I112-F1
#
_cell.length_a   1.000
_cell.length_b   1.000
_cell.length_c   1.000
_cell.angle_alpha   90.00
_cell.angle_beta   90.00
_cell.angle_gamma   90.00
#
_symmetry.space_group_name_H-M   'P 1'
#
loop_
_entity.id
_entity.type
_entity.pdbx_description
1 polymer ?
#
loop_
_entity_poly.entity_id
_entity_poly.type
_entity_poly.pdbx_seq_one_letter_code
_entity_poly.pdbx_strand_id
1 'polypeptide(L)'
;MVTGDAASGSGRTRIHFEGSGRQPREQELDASSTTAGPSLQPEAEERLLEEVLSRENMRRAYDRVMANQGAAGIDGMPVGALKPYLVEHWGRLKEDLLAG
;
A
#
# COMPACT_ATOMS: atom_id res chain seq x y z
N MET A 1 10.18 69.32 -17.38
CA MET A 1 11.25 68.41 -17.87
C MET A 1 11.31 67.27 -16.85
N VAL A 2 10.54 66.18 -17.00
CA VAL A 2 10.82 64.94 -17.79
C VAL A 2 12.27 64.48 -17.52
N THR A 3 12.53 63.36 -16.85
CA THR A 3 12.15 61.95 -17.13
C THR A 3 12.03 61.19 -15.79
N GLY A 4 11.12 60.26 -15.54
CA GLY A 4 10.53 59.25 -16.42
C GLY A 4 11.23 57.90 -16.17
N ASP A 5 11.08 57.34 -14.97
CA ASP A 5 11.75 56.11 -14.53
C ASP A 5 11.21 54.85 -15.24
N ALA A 6 12.15 53.92 -15.40
CA ALA A 6 12.13 52.79 -16.30
C ALA A 6 11.10 51.70 -15.93
N ALA A 7 10.20 51.40 -16.86
CA ALA A 7 9.43 50.16 -16.86
C ALA A 7 10.27 49.04 -17.50
N SER A 8 10.98 48.26 -16.69
CA SER A 8 11.59 47.00 -17.12
C SER A 8 10.65 45.85 -16.78
N GLY A 9 9.74 45.53 -17.69
CA GLY A 9 8.84 44.39 -17.62
C GLY A 9 9.17 43.40 -18.73
N SER A 10 10.24 42.62 -18.57
CA SER A 10 10.55 41.49 -19.45
C SER A 10 10.77 40.24 -18.62
N GLY A 11 9.90 39.25 -18.81
CA GLY A 11 9.95 37.99 -18.08
C GLY A 11 8.71 37.15 -18.34
N ARG A 12 8.32 36.99 -19.62
CA ARG A 12 7.40 35.90 -20.01
C ARG A 12 8.18 34.61 -19.82
N THR A 13 8.06 34.00 -18.65
CA THR A 13 8.56 32.64 -18.42
C THR A 13 7.68 31.69 -19.20
N ARG A 14 7.98 31.58 -20.50
CA ARG A 14 7.61 30.43 -21.32
C ARG A 14 8.38 29.26 -20.73
N ILE A 15 7.71 28.49 -19.87
CA ILE A 15 8.16 27.16 -19.50
C ILE A 15 8.28 26.35 -20.79
N HIS A 16 9.50 26.34 -21.33
CA HIS A 16 9.96 25.45 -22.38
C HIS A 16 10.02 24.05 -21.76
N PHE A 17 8.94 23.27 -21.88
CA PHE A 17 9.02 21.85 -21.63
C PHE A 17 9.55 21.18 -22.90
N GLU A 18 10.88 21.23 -23.06
CA GLU A 18 11.59 20.49 -24.09
C GLU A 18 12.76 19.76 -23.44
N GLY A 19 12.41 18.77 -22.61
CA GLY A 19 13.31 17.69 -22.23
C GLY A 19 13.13 16.55 -23.21
N SER A 20 13.73 16.68 -24.40
CA SER A 20 13.92 15.59 -25.35
C SER A 20 14.90 14.58 -24.73
N GLY A 21 14.38 13.76 -23.81
CA GLY A 21 15.08 12.60 -23.26
C GLY A 21 15.07 11.50 -24.31
N ARG A 22 16.01 11.57 -25.26
CA ARG A 22 16.33 10.42 -26.11
C ARG A 22 16.69 9.26 -25.19
N GLN A 23 15.85 8.23 -25.13
CA GLN A 23 16.23 6.97 -24.50
C GLN A 23 17.36 6.34 -25.32
N PRO A 24 18.53 6.04 -24.73
CA PRO A 24 19.44 5.10 -25.34
C PRO A 24 18.89 3.69 -25.09
N ARG A 25 18.36 3.08 -26.15
CA ARG A 25 18.12 1.64 -26.24
C ARG A 25 19.42 0.96 -26.65
N GLU A 26 20.19 0.47 -25.70
CA GLU A 26 21.18 -0.63 -25.85
C GLU A 26 21.36 -1.18 -24.41
N GLN A 27 21.13 -2.44 -24.07
CA GLN A 27 21.71 -3.65 -24.64
C GLN A 27 20.80 -4.86 -24.39
N GLU A 28 20.69 -5.70 -25.42
CA GLU A 28 20.26 -7.09 -25.33
C GLU A 28 21.18 -7.83 -24.35
N LEU A 29 20.64 -8.18 -23.19
CA LEU A 29 21.16 -9.24 -22.34
C LEU A 29 20.07 -10.29 -22.24
N ASP A 30 20.23 -11.31 -23.07
CA ASP A 30 19.76 -12.68 -22.87
C ASP A 30 18.48 -12.85 -22.04
N ALA A 31 17.35 -12.95 -22.73
CA ALA A 31 16.13 -13.50 -22.16
C ALA A 31 16.32 -15.01 -21.92
N SER A 32 17.10 -15.36 -20.91
CA SER A 32 17.19 -16.70 -20.34
C SER A 32 17.39 -16.62 -18.84
N SER A 33 16.27 -16.42 -18.15
CA SER A 33 15.96 -17.25 -16.99
C SER A 33 14.47 -17.15 -16.73
N THR A 34 13.75 -18.13 -17.25
CA THR A 34 12.52 -18.62 -16.61
C THR A 34 12.85 -18.92 -15.15
N THR A 35 12.67 -17.94 -14.27
CA THR A 35 12.38 -18.24 -12.88
C THR A 35 10.87 -18.25 -12.78
N ALA A 36 10.29 -19.41 -13.11
CA ALA A 36 9.09 -19.82 -12.39
C ALA A 36 9.49 -19.70 -10.91
N GLY A 37 8.94 -18.70 -10.21
CA GLY A 37 9.02 -18.65 -8.77
C GLY A 37 8.60 -20.01 -8.21
N PRO A 38 9.06 -20.38 -6.99
CA PRO A 38 8.76 -21.68 -6.41
C PRO A 38 7.28 -21.96 -6.62
N SER A 39 6.96 -23.05 -7.32
CA SER A 39 5.60 -23.53 -7.46
C SER A 39 5.01 -23.50 -6.05
N LEU A 40 4.02 -22.64 -5.83
CA LEU A 40 3.24 -22.62 -4.60
C LEU A 40 2.81 -24.06 -4.43
N GLN A 41 3.37 -24.70 -3.42
CA GLN A 41 3.08 -26.09 -3.14
C GLN A 41 1.55 -26.12 -2.89
N PRO A 42 0.78 -27.04 -3.49
CA PRO A 42 -0.67 -27.08 -3.29
C PRO A 42 -1.03 -27.14 -1.80
N GLU A 43 -0.16 -27.69 -0.95
CA GLU A 43 -0.31 -27.70 0.51
C GLU A 43 -0.21 -26.30 1.15
N ALA A 44 0.47 -25.34 0.51
CA ALA A 44 0.50 -23.94 0.91
C ALA A 44 -0.78 -23.21 0.50
N GLU A 45 -1.37 -23.57 -0.65
CA GLU A 45 -2.68 -23.04 -1.07
C GLU A 45 -3.80 -23.51 -0.14
N GLU A 46 -3.73 -24.76 0.34
CA GLU A 46 -4.68 -25.32 1.30
C GLU A 46 -4.62 -24.64 2.69
N ARG A 47 -3.52 -23.96 3.04
CA ARG A 47 -3.26 -23.38 4.37
C ARG A 47 -3.37 -21.85 4.44
N LEU A 48 -3.89 -21.22 3.37
CA LEU A 48 -3.95 -19.76 3.28
C LEU A 48 -4.75 -19.12 4.41
N LEU A 49 -5.83 -19.77 4.87
CA LEU A 49 -6.66 -19.21 5.94
C LEU A 49 -5.89 -19.22 7.27
N GLU A 50 -5.13 -20.27 7.55
CA GLU A 50 -4.26 -20.36 8.73
C GLU A 50 -3.15 -19.32 8.69
N GLU A 51 -2.60 -19.02 7.51
CA GLU A 51 -1.62 -17.94 7.32
C GLU A 51 -2.24 -16.57 7.55
N VAL A 52 -3.45 -16.33 7.04
CA VAL A 52 -4.23 -15.10 7.32
C VAL A 52 -4.47 -14.94 8.82
N LEU A 53 -4.79 -16.03 9.52
CA LEU A 53 -5.05 -16.05 10.96
C LEU A 53 -3.78 -16.22 11.80
N SER A 54 -2.59 -16.17 11.18
CA SER A 54 -1.32 -16.25 11.89
C SER A 54 -1.15 -15.06 12.84
N ARG A 55 -0.50 -15.31 13.98
CA ARG A 55 -0.29 -14.28 15.02
C ARG A 55 0.43 -13.05 14.47
N GLU A 56 1.39 -13.25 13.58
CA GLU A 56 2.15 -12.15 12.98
C GLU A 56 1.28 -11.32 12.04
N ASN A 57 0.53 -11.96 11.14
CA ASN A 57 -0.36 -11.24 10.22
C ASN A 57 -1.44 -10.47 10.99
N MET A 58 -2.08 -11.11 11.97
CA MET A 58 -3.12 -10.47 12.78
C MET A 58 -2.62 -9.26 13.56
N ARG A 59 -1.37 -9.28 14.04
CA ARG A 59 -0.78 -8.13 14.70
C ARG A 59 -0.53 -6.98 13.72
N ARG A 60 0.02 -7.26 12.54
CA ARG A 60 0.20 -6.26 11.48
C ARG A 60 -1.14 -5.66 11.03
N ALA A 61 -2.17 -6.49 10.91
CA ALA A 61 -3.52 -6.06 10.58
C ALA A 61 -4.10 -5.14 11.65
N TYR A 62 -3.97 -5.52 12.93
CA TYR A 62 -4.40 -4.69 14.07
C TYR A 62 -3.72 -3.32 14.05
N ASP A 63 -2.38 -3.29 13.91
CA ASP A 63 -1.62 -2.03 13.90
C ASP A 63 -2.07 -1.12 12.74
N ARG A 64 -2.36 -1.69 11.58
CA ARG A 64 -2.86 -0.94 10.41
C ARG A 64 -4.27 -0.39 10.64
N VAL A 65 -5.17 -1.16 11.26
CA VAL A 65 -6.52 -0.68 11.60
C VAL A 65 -6.45 0.48 12.58
N MET A 66 -5.59 0.38 13.60
CA MET A 66 -5.36 1.47 14.55
C MET A 66 -4.79 2.73 13.88
N ALA A 67 -3.90 2.58 12.91
CA ALA A 67 -3.32 3.69 12.15
C ALA A 67 -4.33 4.37 11.19
N ASN A 68 -5.27 3.60 10.63
CA ASN A 68 -6.24 4.13 9.68
C ASN A 68 -7.30 5.04 10.35
N GLN A 69 -7.59 4.86 11.63
CA GLN A 69 -8.52 5.69 12.41
C GLN A 69 -9.91 5.89 11.74
N GLY A 70 -10.39 4.86 11.04
CA GLY A 70 -11.65 4.92 10.30
C GLY A 70 -12.89 5.09 11.18
N ALA A 71 -14.00 5.47 10.54
CA ALA A 71 -15.31 5.51 11.18
C ALA A 71 -15.77 4.10 11.59
N ALA A 72 -16.61 4.04 12.63
CA ALA A 72 -17.20 2.80 13.10
C ALA A 72 -18.08 2.13 12.02
N GLY A 73 -18.14 0.79 12.06
CA GLY A 73 -19.01 0.01 11.18
C GLY A 73 -20.47 0.00 11.64
N ILE A 74 -21.23 -0.97 11.13
CA ILE A 74 -22.65 -1.15 11.49
C ILE A 74 -22.86 -1.57 12.96
N ASP A 75 -21.83 -2.15 13.56
CA ASP A 75 -21.77 -2.49 14.98
C ASP A 75 -21.54 -1.26 15.89
N GLY A 76 -21.22 -0.11 15.30
CA GLY A 76 -20.89 1.11 16.04
C GLY A 76 -19.58 1.01 16.84
N MET A 77 -18.74 0.01 16.60
CA MET A 77 -17.51 -0.19 17.36
C MET A 77 -16.41 0.81 16.91
N PRO A 78 -15.89 1.67 17.82
CA PRO A 78 -14.74 2.51 17.51
C PRO A 78 -13.45 1.67 17.53
N VAL A 79 -12.43 2.10 16.78
CA VAL A 79 -11.11 1.44 16.75
C VAL A 79 -10.47 1.28 18.14
N GLY A 80 -10.73 2.19 19.08
CA GLY A 80 -10.26 2.08 20.47
C GLY A 80 -10.84 0.90 21.26
N ALA A 81 -12.02 0.41 20.86
CA ALA A 81 -12.68 -0.75 21.48
C ALA A 81 -12.29 -2.09 20.83
N LEU A 82 -11.54 -2.07 19.73
CA LEU A 82 -11.17 -3.27 18.98
C LEU A 82 -10.29 -4.22 19.82
N LYS A 83 -9.31 -3.69 20.54
CA LYS A 83 -8.38 -4.50 21.35
C LYS A 83 -9.09 -5.32 22.45
N PRO A 84 -9.91 -4.72 23.34
CA PRO A 84 -10.60 -5.49 24.36
C PRO A 84 -11.54 -6.53 23.75
N TYR A 85 -12.25 -6.19 22.66
CA TYR A 85 -13.12 -7.12 21.96
C TYR A 85 -12.37 -8.34 21.42
N LEU A 86 -11.22 -8.13 20.77
CA LEU A 86 -10.39 -9.23 20.28
C LEU A 86 -9.85 -10.08 21.44
N VAL A 87 -9.43 -9.49 22.55
CA VAL A 87 -8.95 -10.28 23.71
C VAL A 87 -10.05 -11.20 24.25
N GLU A 88 -11.29 -10.73 24.28
CA GLU A 88 -12.43 -11.50 24.79
C GLU A 88 -12.90 -12.59 23.82
N HIS A 89 -12.97 -12.29 22.52
CA HIS A 89 -13.66 -13.14 21.55
C HIS A 89 -12.75 -13.85 20.54
N TRP A 90 -11.44 -13.57 20.51
CA TRP A 90 -10.55 -14.08 19.45
C TRP A 90 -10.54 -15.60 19.33
N GLY A 91 -10.58 -16.34 20.45
CA GLY A 91 -10.60 -17.81 20.41
C GLY A 91 -11.77 -18.34 19.59
N ARG A 92 -12.98 -17.88 19.93
CA ARG A 92 -14.20 -18.24 19.20
C ARG A 92 -14.17 -17.77 17.75
N LEU A 93 -13.82 -16.50 17.50
CA LEU A 93 -13.79 -15.95 16.14
C LEU A 93 -12.85 -16.73 15.23
N LYS A 94 -11.68 -17.14 15.75
CA LYS A 94 -10.72 -17.94 14.99
C LYS A 94 -11.26 -19.33 14.67
N GLU A 95 -11.90 -19.98 15.63
CA GLU A 95 -12.52 -21.30 15.43
C GLU A 95 -13.65 -21.22 14.42
N ASP A 96 -14.56 -20.26 14.57
CA ASP A 96 -15.68 -20.03 13.65
C ASP A 96 -15.16 -19.76 12.22
N LEU A 97 -14.08 -18.97 12.06
CA LEU A 97 -13.49 -18.73 10.74
C LEU A 97 -12.86 -19.98 10.11
N LEU A 98 -12.22 -20.85 10.90
CA LEU A 98 -11.60 -22.10 10.41
C LEU A 98 -12.62 -23.20 10.13
N ALA A 99 -13.77 -23.19 10.81
CA ALA A 99 -14.84 -24.17 10.63
C ALA A 99 -15.66 -23.93 9.35
N GLY A 100 -15.73 -22.67 8.87
CA GLY A 100 -16.55 -22.26 7.73
C GLY A 100 -18.03 -22.12 8.07
#